data_AF-A0A357LDF1-F1
#
_entry.id   AF-A0A357LDF1-F1
#
_cell.length_a   1.000
_cell.length_b   1.000
_cell.length_c   1.000
_cell.angle_alpha   90.00
_cell.angle_beta   90.00
_cell.angle_gamma   90.00
#
_symmetry.space_group_name_H-M   'P 1'
#
loop_
_entity.id
_entity.type
_entity.pdbx_description
1 polymer ?
#
loop_
_entity_poly.entity_id
_entity_poly.type
_entity_poly.pdbx_seq_one_letter_code
_entity_poly.pdbx_strand_id
1 'polypeptide(L)'
;MAAARHRPQRPRIASGHGEGGSAVSLKIGPIIERASVRLAVVLSPATHDALADYALIHARAHGRELPLGDLAALMIERFLQSDAAFRRARKSLRQPKSATE
;
A
#
# COMPACT_ATOMS: atom_id res chain seq x y z
N MET A 1 5.06 43.50 70.81
CA MET A 1 6.09 42.47 70.53
C MET A 1 5.51 41.46 69.55
N ALA A 2 6.23 41.22 68.45
CA ALA A 2 6.18 40.04 67.53
C ALA A 2 4.85 39.72 66.79
N ALA A 3 4.83 39.34 65.50
CA ALA A 3 5.88 39.21 64.49
C ALA A 3 5.25 39.27 63.08
N ALA A 4 6.05 39.76 62.14
CA ALA A 4 5.73 39.98 60.74
C ALA A 4 6.13 38.79 59.84
N ARG A 5 5.31 38.58 58.79
CA ARG A 5 5.67 38.31 57.37
C ARG A 5 6.58 37.12 57.00
N HIS A 6 6.03 36.33 56.08
CA HIS A 6 6.60 35.74 54.85
C HIS A 6 7.82 34.79 54.86
N ARG A 7 7.51 33.57 54.40
CA ARG A 7 8.13 32.75 53.33
C ARG A 7 9.58 32.28 53.52
N PRO A 8 9.81 30.96 53.52
CA PRO A 8 11.06 30.41 53.01
C PRO A 8 10.91 30.01 51.54
N GLN A 9 11.77 30.58 50.68
CA GLN A 9 12.16 29.96 49.41
C GLN A 9 13.32 29.00 49.69
N ARG A 10 13.32 27.83 49.04
CA ARG A 10 14.46 26.92 48.99
C ARG A 10 14.76 26.51 47.54
N PRO A 11 16.01 26.12 47.25
CA PRO A 11 16.70 26.45 46.00
C PRO A 11 16.49 25.42 44.87
N ARG A 12 16.77 25.89 43.65
CA ARG A 12 16.85 25.07 42.43
C ARG A 12 18.07 24.15 42.49
N ILE A 13 17.85 22.87 42.26
CA ILE A 13 18.89 21.92 41.83
C ILE A 13 18.50 21.40 40.45
N ALA A 14 19.41 21.57 39.51
CA ALA A 14 19.35 21.10 38.15
C ALA A 14 19.88 19.65 38.06
N SER A 15 19.62 19.05 36.90
CA SER A 15 20.42 17.98 36.24
C SER A 15 19.93 16.54 36.41
N GLY A 16 19.67 15.92 35.26
CA GLY A 16 19.29 14.52 35.06
C GLY A 16 18.39 14.38 33.82
N HIS A 17 18.73 14.99 32.69
CA HIS A 17 19.25 14.23 31.52
C HIS A 17 19.74 12.81 31.83
N GLY A 18 19.01 11.85 31.28
CA GLY A 18 19.31 10.42 31.17
C GLY A 18 18.18 9.82 30.33
N GLU A 19 18.17 10.07 29.02
CA GLU A 19 18.79 9.21 28.01
C GLU A 19 18.04 7.89 27.84
N GLY A 20 17.67 7.63 26.58
CA GLY A 20 17.79 6.28 26.07
C GLY A 20 16.52 5.43 26.05
N GLY A 21 15.33 6.04 26.01
CA GLY A 21 14.23 5.39 25.29
C GLY A 21 14.60 5.38 23.81
N SER A 22 15.40 4.38 23.39
CA SER A 22 15.75 4.15 21.99
C SER A 22 14.44 3.97 21.22
N ALA A 23 13.91 5.08 20.69
CA ALA A 23 12.94 5.05 19.64
C ALA A 23 13.65 4.37 18.48
N VAL A 24 13.37 3.07 18.30
CA VAL A 24 13.93 2.28 17.22
C VAL A 24 13.50 2.99 15.94
N SER A 25 14.41 3.80 15.40
CA SER A 25 14.26 4.43 14.08
C SER A 25 14.50 3.31 13.07
N LEU A 26 13.45 2.52 12.85
CA LEU A 26 13.43 1.58 11.75
C LEU A 26 13.51 2.42 10.48
N LYS A 27 14.61 2.26 9.73
CA LYS A 27 14.81 2.86 8.39
C LYS A 27 13.75 2.41 7.38
N ILE A 28 13.00 1.38 7.73
CA ILE A 28 11.82 0.92 7.02
C ILE A 28 10.63 1.45 7.82
N GLY A 29 9.97 2.48 7.27
CA GLY A 29 8.62 2.86 7.72
C GLY A 29 7.65 1.68 7.61
N PRO A 30 6.42 1.77 8.14
CA PRO A 30 5.47 0.66 8.14
C PRO A 30 5.44 -0.01 6.77
N ILE A 31 5.71 -1.32 6.74
CA ILE A 31 5.58 -2.12 5.52
C ILE A 31 4.09 -2.06 5.20
N ILE A 32 3.73 -1.18 4.25
CA ILE A 32 2.40 -1.20 3.66
C ILE A 32 2.35 -2.51 2.88
N GLU A 33 1.78 -3.54 3.52
CA GLU A 33 1.28 -4.69 2.80
C GLU A 33 0.43 -4.12 1.67
N ARG A 34 0.88 -4.29 0.42
CA ARG A 34 0.05 -3.92 -0.72
C ARG A 34 -1.16 -4.83 -0.64
N ALA A 35 -2.26 -4.31 -0.12
CA ALA A 35 -3.48 -5.08 0.05
C ALA A 35 -3.89 -5.63 -1.33
N SER A 36 -3.83 -6.95 -1.48
CA SER A 36 -4.45 -7.62 -2.63
C SER A 36 -5.96 -7.39 -2.52
N VAL A 37 -6.55 -6.86 -3.59
CA VAL A 37 -7.99 -6.61 -3.64
C VAL A 37 -8.63 -7.79 -4.37
N ARG A 38 -9.56 -8.48 -3.70
CA ARG A 38 -10.34 -9.56 -4.34
C ARG A 38 -11.43 -8.95 -5.22
N LEU A 39 -11.47 -9.36 -6.48
CA LEU A 39 -12.54 -9.05 -7.42
C LEU A 39 -13.21 -10.37 -7.86
N ALA A 40 -14.53 -10.46 -7.71
CA ALA A 40 -15.30 -11.56 -8.29
C ALA A 40 -15.74 -11.17 -9.71
N VAL A 41 -15.49 -12.06 -10.68
CA VAL A 41 -15.88 -11.88 -12.09
C VAL A 41 -16.76 -13.04 -12.54
N VAL A 42 -17.76 -12.74 -13.37
CA VAL A 42 -18.59 -13.75 -14.03
C VAL A 42 -18.14 -13.85 -15.48
N LEU A 43 -17.78 -15.04 -15.92
CA LEU A 43 -17.34 -15.31 -17.28
C LEU A 43 -18.41 -16.11 -18.02
N SER A 44 -18.46 -15.94 -19.34
CA SER A 44 -19.21 -16.89 -20.18
C SER A 44 -18.53 -18.27 -20.12
N PRO A 45 -19.28 -19.38 -20.29
CA PRO A 45 -18.69 -20.72 -20.33
C PRO A 45 -17.53 -20.83 -21.34
N ALA A 46 -17.73 -20.30 -22.55
CA ALA A 46 -16.70 -20.32 -23.60
C ALA A 46 -15.42 -19.55 -23.20
N THR A 47 -15.54 -18.44 -22.47
CA THR A 47 -14.38 -17.68 -21.98
C THR A 47 -13.65 -18.43 -20.86
N HIS A 48 -14.40 -19.10 -19.97
CA HIS A 48 -13.83 -19.94 -18.93
C HIS A 48 -13.00 -21.08 -19.54
N ASP A 49 -13.57 -21.79 -20.53
CA ASP A 49 -12.91 -22.93 -21.16
C ASP A 49 -11.65 -22.49 -21.92
N ALA A 50 -11.71 -21.38 -22.67
CA ALA A 50 -10.54 -20.83 -23.34
C ALA A 50 -9.43 -20.42 -22.36
N LEU A 51 -9.79 -19.92 -21.17
CA LEU A 51 -8.82 -19.58 -20.13
C LEU A 51 -8.19 -20.85 -19.52
N ALA A 52 -8.97 -21.90 -19.32
CA ALA A 52 -8.47 -23.20 -18.84
C ALA A 52 -7.50 -23.82 -19.84
N ASP A 53 -7.85 -23.81 -21.13
CA ASP A 53 -6.97 -24.29 -22.21
C ASP A 53 -5.66 -23.50 -22.26
N TYR A 54 -5.74 -22.17 -22.12
CA TYR A 54 -4.55 -21.33 -22.06
C TYR A 54 -3.63 -21.72 -20.89
N ALA A 55 -4.20 -21.92 -19.69
CA ALA A 55 -3.45 -22.34 -18.52
C ALA A 55 -2.73 -23.67 -18.75
N LEU A 56 -3.41 -24.64 -19.37
CA LEU A 56 -2.85 -25.95 -19.69
C LEU A 56 -1.70 -25.85 -20.71
N ILE A 57 -1.88 -25.06 -21.78
CA ILE A 57 -0.84 -24.84 -22.79
C ILE A 57 0.38 -24.15 -22.16
N HIS A 58 0.16 -23.11 -21.35
CA HIS A 58 1.23 -22.40 -20.64
C HIS A 58 1.99 -23.34 -19.69
N ALA A 59 1.28 -24.16 -18.92
CA ALA A 59 1.88 -25.13 -18.01
C ALA A 59 2.74 -26.16 -18.76
N ARG A 60 2.27 -26.66 -19.91
CA ARG A 60 3.04 -27.56 -20.77
C ARG A 60 4.30 -26.88 -21.33
N ALA A 61 4.22 -25.60 -21.70
CA ALA A 61 5.35 -24.86 -22.26
C ALA A 61 6.42 -24.47 -21.21
N HIS A 62 6.00 -24.18 -19.98
CA HIS A 62 6.88 -23.61 -18.94
C HIS A 62 7.09 -24.51 -17.72
N GLY A 63 6.46 -25.69 -17.68
CA GLY A 63 6.56 -26.66 -16.59
C GLY A 63 5.91 -26.21 -15.28
N ARG A 64 5.09 -25.15 -15.32
CA ARG A 64 4.47 -24.56 -14.12
C ARG A 64 2.98 -24.31 -14.34
N GLU A 65 2.17 -24.96 -13.53
CA GLU A 65 0.74 -24.68 -13.42
C GLU A 65 0.51 -23.34 -12.71
N LEU A 66 -0.50 -22.61 -13.19
CA LEU A 66 -0.94 -21.36 -12.62
C LEU A 66 -2.45 -21.44 -12.36
N PRO A 67 -2.93 -21.09 -11.15
CA PRO A 67 -4.37 -21.02 -10.89
C PRO A 67 -5.06 -20.09 -11.90
N LEU A 68 -6.27 -20.46 -12.36
CA LEU A 68 -7.01 -19.66 -13.35
C LEU A 68 -7.22 -18.22 -12.90
N GLY A 69 -7.49 -17.99 -11.61
CA GLY A 69 -7.66 -16.66 -11.04
C GLY A 69 -6.38 -15.81 -11.13
N ASP A 70 -5.22 -16.41 -10.86
CA ASP A 70 -3.92 -15.73 -10.92
C ASP A 70 -3.55 -15.42 -12.38
N LEU A 71 -3.79 -16.38 -13.29
CA LEU A 71 -3.61 -16.18 -14.72
C LEU A 71 -4.51 -15.06 -15.24
N ALA A 72 -5.80 -15.05 -14.88
CA ALA A 72 -6.73 -14.02 -15.29
C ALA A 72 -6.28 -12.64 -14.79
N ALA A 73 -5.88 -12.53 -13.51
CA ALA A 73 -5.38 -11.28 -12.95
C ALA A 73 -4.14 -10.77 -13.71
N LEU A 74 -3.18 -11.66 -14.01
CA LEU A 74 -1.98 -11.33 -14.79
C LEU A 74 -2.34 -10.87 -16.21
N MET A 75 -3.26 -11.56 -16.88
CA MET A 75 -3.71 -11.20 -18.23
C MET A 75 -4.41 -9.84 -18.25
N ILE A 76 -5.25 -9.54 -17.25
CA ILE A 76 -5.91 -8.23 -17.10
C ILE A 76 -4.86 -7.14 -16.87
N GLU A 77 -3.88 -7.37 -15.98
CA GLU A 77 -2.80 -6.42 -15.74
C GLU A 77 -2.03 -6.11 -17.04
N ARG A 78 -1.61 -7.16 -17.75
CA ARG A 78 -0.88 -7.03 -19.02
C ARG A 78 -1.69 -6.29 -20.07
N PHE A 79 -2.99 -6.58 -20.18
CA PHE A 79 -3.89 -5.90 -21.10
C PHE A 79 -3.96 -4.39 -20.79
N LEU A 80 -4.25 -4.02 -19.53
CA LEU A 80 -4.33 -2.62 -19.09
C LEU A 80 -3.00 -1.88 -19.26
N GLN A 81 -1.88 -2.57 -19.07
CA GLN A 81 -0.55 -2.01 -19.31
C GLN A 81 -0.26 -1.83 -20.80
N SER A 82 -0.79 -2.67 -21.69
CA SER A 82 -0.53 -2.59 -23.12
C SER A 82 -1.32 -1.46 -23.81
N ASP A 83 -2.50 -1.10 -23.31
CA ASP A 83 -3.36 -0.08 -23.91
C ASP A 83 -2.85 1.35 -23.62
N ALA A 84 -2.22 1.97 -24.62
CA ALA A 84 -1.72 3.33 -24.53
C ALA A 84 -2.83 4.39 -24.40
N ALA A 85 -3.97 4.19 -25.07
CA ALA A 85 -5.09 5.13 -25.02
C ALA A 85 -5.72 5.11 -23.63
N PHE A 86 -5.99 3.92 -23.08
CA PHE A 86 -6.45 3.75 -21.71
C PHE A 86 -5.51 4.41 -20.71
N ARG A 87 -4.19 4.15 -20.80
CA ARG A 87 -3.21 4.74 -19.88
C ARG A 87 -3.19 6.27 -19.93
N ARG A 88 -3.36 6.88 -21.10
CA ARG A 88 -3.44 8.34 -21.24
C ARG A 88 -4.72 8.87 -20.59
N ALA A 89 -5.88 8.31 -20.92
CA ALA A 89 -7.16 8.70 -20.33
C ALA A 89 -7.16 8.56 -18.79
N ARG A 90 -6.58 7.48 -18.27
CA ARG A 90 -6.47 7.23 -16.82
C ARG A 90 -5.64 8.29 -16.09
N LYS A 91 -4.62 8.89 -16.74
CA LYS A 91 -3.86 10.00 -16.14
C LYS A 91 -4.73 11.25 -15.99
N SER A 92 -5.53 11.56 -17.01
CA SER A 92 -6.46 12.71 -16.97
C SER A 92 -7.52 12.56 -15.88
N LEU A 93 -7.99 11.33 -15.60
CA LEU A 93 -8.92 11.06 -14.49
C LEU A 93 -8.29 11.26 -13.11
N ARG A 94 -6.97 11.10 -12.99
CA ARG A 94 -6.25 11.16 -11.71
C ARG A 94 -5.63 12.51 -11.40
N GLN A 95 -5.52 13.40 -12.39
CA GLN A 95 -5.23 14.79 -12.11
C GLN A 95 -6.53 15.45 -11.66
N PRO A 96 -6.66 15.88 -10.39
CA PRO A 96 -7.75 16.76 -10.03
C PRO A 96 -7.62 17.97 -10.94
N LYS A 97 -8.72 18.34 -11.61
CA LYS A 97 -8.84 19.61 -12.31
C LYS A 97 -8.44 20.67 -11.27
N SER A 98 -7.23 21.20 -11.35
CA SER A 98 -6.86 22.37 -10.58
C SER A 98 -7.83 23.44 -11.04
N ALA A 99 -8.77 23.77 -10.16
CA ALA A 99 -9.73 24.83 -10.33
C ALA A 99 -8.92 26.12 -10.51
N THR A 100 -8.93 26.63 -11.72
CA THR A 100 -8.66 28.04 -11.98
C THR A 100 -9.99 28.59 -12.47
N GLU A 101 -10.76 29.06 -11.49
CA GLU A 101 -11.61 30.25 -11.67
C GLU A 101 -10.70 31.49 -11.75
#